data_AF-A0A9P6JHW6-F1
#
_entry.id   AF-A0A9P6JHW6-F1
#
_cell.length_a   1.000
_cell.length_b   1.000
_cell.length_c   1.000
_cell.angle_alpha   90.00
_cell.angle_beta   90.00
_cell.angle_gamma   90.00
#
_symmetry.space_group_name_H-M   'P 1'
#
loop_
_entity.id
_entity.type
_entity.pdbx_description
1 polymer ?
#
loop_
_entity_poly.entity_id
_entity_poly.type
_entity_poly.pdbx_seq_one_letter_code
_entity_poly.pdbx_strand_id
1 'polypeptide(L)'
;SQVYDRLARLTNLETLCLGYEQAGYLNNPRQWSCVEMSLESGLDKLSGLKALKELSVSRMGSKIGLKEVQWMTEQWPRLRVIYGLVREEKDYGKDQHGAAVKWLKEYHPEIDLQY
;
A
#
# COMPACT_ATOMS: atom_id res chain seq x y z
N SER A 1 -5.10 14.33 7.94
CA SER A 1 -3.94 13.92 8.76
C SER A 1 -2.72 14.73 8.36
N GLN A 2 -1.99 15.33 9.31
CA GLN A 2 -0.76 16.12 9.06
C GLN A 2 0.40 15.29 8.47
N VAL A 3 0.35 13.96 8.60
CA VAL A 3 1.40 13.06 8.11
C VAL A 3 1.39 12.99 6.58
N TYR A 4 0.20 12.86 5.98
CA TYR A 4 0.05 12.86 4.52
C TYR A 4 0.50 14.15 3.86
N ASP A 5 0.21 15.30 4.48
CA ASP A 5 0.59 16.60 3.93
C ASP A 5 2.13 16.79 3.94
N ARG A 6 2.84 16.13 4.87
CA ARG A 6 4.31 16.10 4.88
C ARG A 6 4.87 15.13 3.84
N LEU A 7 4.30 13.93 3.73
CA LEU A 7 4.71 12.92 2.76
C LEU A 7 4.49 13.41 1.32
N ALA A 8 3.36 14.06 1.05
CA ALA A 8 3.03 14.60 -0.28
C ALA A 8 4.07 15.59 -0.84
N ARG A 9 4.88 16.21 0.04
CA ARG A 9 5.96 17.13 -0.38
C ARG A 9 7.23 16.41 -0.84
N LEU A 10 7.34 15.10 -0.60
CA LEU A 10 8.51 14.30 -0.95
C LEU A 10 8.36 13.74 -2.37
N THR A 11 8.31 14.61 -3.38
CA THR A 11 8.04 14.21 -4.78
C THR A 11 9.10 13.28 -5.37
N ASN A 12 10.30 13.23 -4.78
CA ASN A 12 11.40 12.34 -5.17
C ASN A 12 11.48 11.06 -4.34
N LEU A 13 10.47 10.79 -3.49
CA LEU A 13 10.44 9.58 -2.70
C LEU A 13 10.28 8.35 -3.60
N GLU A 14 11.22 7.41 -3.50
CA GLU A 14 11.20 6.17 -4.30
C GLU A 14 10.62 4.98 -3.51
N THR A 15 10.83 4.94 -2.20
CA THR A 15 10.35 3.85 -1.34
C THR A 15 9.53 4.44 -0.19
N LEU A 16 8.31 3.93 -0.03
CA LEU A 16 7.40 4.32 1.05
C LEU A 16 7.04 3.09 1.89
N CYS A 17 7.61 3.01 3.08
CA CYS A 17 7.28 1.98 4.07
C CYS A 17 6.30 2.54 5.10
N LEU A 18 5.09 1.97 5.14
CA LEU A 18 4.05 2.34 6.11
C LEU A 18 3.76 1.20 7.09
N GLY A 19 4.18 -0.03 6.76
CA GLY A 19 4.13 -1.19 7.63
C GLY A 19 5.21 -1.19 8.73
N TYR A 20 4.98 -1.99 9.78
CA TYR A 20 5.94 -2.19 10.87
C TYR A 20 6.92 -3.33 10.49
N GLU A 21 8.16 -2.97 10.16
CA GLU A 21 9.26 -3.91 9.98
C GLU A 21 10.21 -3.79 11.19
N GLN A 22 9.83 -4.36 12.34
CA GLN A 22 10.79 -4.59 13.41
C GLN A 22 10.61 -5.99 13.99
N ALA A 23 11.57 -6.83 13.63
CA ALA A 23 11.94 -8.02 14.38
C ALA A 23 12.43 -7.60 15.76
N GLY A 24 11.86 -8.18 16.81
CA GLY A 24 12.43 -8.12 18.15
C GLY A 24 11.69 -7.23 19.15
N TYR A 25 10.95 -7.90 20.02
CA TYR A 25 10.67 -7.54 21.41
C TYR A 25 9.63 -6.44 21.72
N LEU A 26 8.75 -6.82 22.65
CA LEU A 26 7.86 -6.02 23.50
C LEU A 26 6.45 -5.72 22.95
N ASN A 27 5.52 -6.63 23.31
CA ASN A 27 4.22 -6.34 23.92
C ASN A 27 3.68 -4.90 23.73
N ASN A 28 3.16 -4.58 22.55
CA ASN A 28 2.29 -3.42 22.41
C ASN A 28 1.00 -3.83 21.67
N PRO A 29 -0.16 -3.88 22.36
CA PRO A 29 -1.39 -4.34 21.75
C PRO A 29 -1.88 -3.26 20.78
N ARG A 30 -1.84 -3.58 19.48
CA ARG A 30 -2.56 -2.89 18.40
C ARG A 30 -2.34 -1.38 18.38
N GLN A 31 -1.33 -0.92 17.63
CA GLN A 31 -1.27 0.48 17.20
C GLN A 31 -2.51 0.83 16.36
N TRP A 32 -3.56 1.36 17.00
CA TRP A 32 -4.73 1.98 16.36
C TRP A 32 -4.40 3.35 15.73
N SER A 33 -3.15 3.82 15.83
CA SER A 33 -2.68 5.03 15.16
C SER A 33 -2.02 4.76 13.80
N CYS A 34 -2.17 3.55 13.26
CA CYS A 34 -1.66 3.22 11.94
C CYS A 34 -2.60 3.81 10.89
N VAL A 35 -2.07 4.76 10.13
CA VAL A 35 -2.74 5.51 9.07
C VAL A 35 -3.52 4.55 8.15
N GLU A 36 -4.85 4.66 8.13
CA GLU A 36 -5.70 3.87 7.23
C GLU A 36 -5.33 4.23 5.78
N MET A 37 -5.02 3.23 4.93
CA MET A 37 -4.76 3.46 3.51
C MET A 37 -6.03 3.18 2.71
N SER A 38 -6.91 4.17 2.68
CA SER A 38 -8.06 4.22 1.78
C SER A 38 -8.15 5.60 1.13
N LEU A 39 -8.83 5.69 0.00
CA LEU A 39 -9.14 7.00 -0.59
C LEU A 39 -9.93 7.88 0.38
N GLU A 40 -10.76 7.28 1.24
CA GLU A 40 -11.54 7.99 2.25
C GLU A 40 -10.69 8.61 3.37
N SER A 41 -9.48 8.08 3.61
CA SER A 41 -8.62 8.48 4.73
C SER A 41 -7.44 9.40 4.32
N GLY A 42 -7.26 9.64 3.03
CA GLY A 42 -6.29 10.62 2.51
C GLY A 42 -5.19 10.05 1.61
N LEU A 43 -5.38 8.85 1.05
CA LEU A 43 -4.46 8.28 0.05
C LEU A 43 -4.31 9.20 -1.17
N ASP A 44 -5.39 9.88 -1.56
CA ASP A 44 -5.44 10.88 -2.63
C ASP A 44 -4.38 12.00 -2.51
N LYS A 45 -4.06 12.38 -1.28
CA LYS A 45 -3.03 13.39 -0.97
C LYS A 45 -1.62 12.96 -1.38
N LEU A 46 -1.38 11.65 -1.52
CA LEU A 46 -0.09 11.10 -1.94
C LEU A 46 0.06 11.02 -3.47
N SER A 47 -0.90 11.54 -4.25
CA SER A 47 -0.84 11.60 -5.72
C SER A 47 0.43 12.27 -6.27
N GLY A 48 1.05 13.16 -5.51
CA GLY A 48 2.29 13.85 -5.87
C GLY A 48 3.56 12.99 -5.87
N LEU A 49 3.52 11.77 -5.31
CA LEU A 49 4.66 10.85 -5.22
C LEU A 49 4.95 10.14 -6.56
N LYS A 50 5.21 10.92 -7.62
CA LYS A 50 5.41 10.39 -8.98
C LYS A 50 6.71 9.57 -9.15
N ALA A 51 7.66 9.73 -8.24
CA ALA A 51 8.90 8.96 -8.22
C ALA A 51 8.79 7.61 -7.50
N LEU A 52 7.65 7.31 -6.87
CA LEU A 52 7.47 6.12 -6.04
C LEU A 52 7.61 4.84 -6.88
N LYS A 53 8.47 3.94 -6.41
CA LYS A 53 8.76 2.62 -6.99
C LYS A 53 8.33 1.49 -6.08
N GLU A 54 8.46 1.66 -4.77
CA GLU A 54 8.25 0.61 -3.80
C GLU A 54 7.28 1.07 -2.71
N LEU A 55 6.26 0.26 -2.45
CA LEU A 55 5.26 0.51 -1.42
C LEU A 55 5.21 -0.69 -0.47
N SER A 56 5.41 -0.47 0.83
CA SER A 56 5.23 -1.51 1.84
C SER A 56 4.03 -1.23 2.74
N VAL A 57 3.06 -2.17 2.69
CA VAL A 57 1.80 -2.15 3.45
C VAL A 57 1.71 -3.32 4.43
N SER A 58 2.82 -4.02 4.66
CA SER A 58 2.89 -5.20 5.51
C SER A 58 2.38 -4.91 6.92
N ARG A 59 1.54 -5.82 7.45
CA ARG A 59 0.96 -5.75 8.80
C ARG A 59 0.11 -4.50 9.09
N MET A 60 -0.31 -3.76 8.08
CA MET A 60 -1.39 -2.78 8.24
C MET A 60 -2.75 -3.48 8.17
N GLY A 61 -3.68 -3.05 9.03
CA GLY A 61 -5.11 -3.36 8.91
C GLY A 61 -5.76 -2.61 7.74
N SER A 62 -5.01 -2.36 6.66
CA SER A 62 -5.38 -1.53 5.54
C SER A 62 -6.43 -2.23 4.70
N LYS A 63 -7.52 -1.54 4.37
CA LYS A 63 -8.56 -1.97 3.42
C LYS A 63 -8.16 -1.60 1.99
N ILE A 64 -6.99 -2.04 1.53
CA ILE A 64 -6.56 -1.81 0.15
C ILE A 64 -7.33 -2.77 -0.74
N GLY A 65 -8.41 -2.25 -1.33
CA GLY A 65 -9.24 -2.97 -2.28
C GLY A 65 -8.90 -2.62 -3.72
N LEU A 66 -9.76 -3.07 -4.64
CA LEU A 66 -9.61 -2.83 -6.08
C LEU A 66 -9.50 -1.33 -6.42
N LYS A 67 -10.32 -0.50 -5.78
CA LYS A 67 -10.34 0.95 -6.06
C LYS A 67 -9.02 1.61 -5.67
N GLU A 68 -8.45 1.22 -4.54
CA GLU A 68 -7.17 1.74 -4.07
C GLU A 68 -6.05 1.35 -5.03
N VAL A 69 -5.95 0.08 -5.45
CA VAL A 69 -4.89 -0.34 -6.38
C VAL A 69 -5.02 0.30 -7.76
N GLN A 70 -6.24 0.47 -8.28
CA GLN A 70 -6.48 1.21 -9.54
C GLN A 70 -5.98 2.64 -9.44
N TRP A 71 -6.35 3.34 -8.36
CA TRP A 71 -5.86 4.69 -8.12
C TRP A 71 -4.33 4.75 -7.98
N MET A 72 -3.73 3.77 -7.29
CA MET A 72 -2.27 3.72 -7.11
C MET A 72 -1.53 3.59 -8.44
N THR A 73 -1.99 2.73 -9.36
CA THR A 73 -1.32 2.56 -10.66
C THR A 73 -1.53 3.74 -11.59
N GLU A 74 -2.68 4.43 -11.50
CA GLU A 74 -2.91 5.69 -12.23
C GLU A 74 -2.04 6.84 -11.71
N GLN A 75 -1.87 6.94 -10.39
CA GLN A 75 -1.18 8.08 -9.77
C GLN A 75 0.32 7.88 -9.60
N TRP A 76 0.80 6.64 -9.47
CA TRP A 76 2.21 6.32 -9.26
C TRP A 76 2.75 5.52 -10.45
N PRO A 77 3.05 6.19 -11.58
CA PRO A 77 3.42 5.54 -12.84
C PRO A 77 4.76 4.79 -12.79
N ARG A 78 5.52 4.94 -11.70
CA ARG A 78 6.80 4.27 -11.49
C ARG A 78 6.73 3.14 -10.47
N LEU A 79 5.55 2.85 -9.93
CA LEU A 79 5.35 1.80 -8.96
C LEU A 79 5.72 0.45 -9.59
N ARG A 80 6.53 -0.32 -8.88
CA ARG A 80 7.10 -1.60 -9.33
C ARG A 80 6.97 -2.70 -8.31
N VAL A 81 6.93 -2.38 -7.02
CA VAL A 81 6.86 -3.39 -5.97
C VAL A 81 5.86 -2.99 -4.91
N ILE A 82 4.99 -3.93 -4.53
CA ILE A 82 4.08 -3.78 -3.40
C ILE A 82 4.30 -4.94 -2.41
N TYR A 83 4.74 -4.61 -1.20
CA TYR A 83 4.96 -5.55 -0.11
C TYR A 83 3.73 -5.65 0.81
N GLY A 84 3.34 -6.86 1.20
CA GLY A 84 2.31 -7.11 2.21
C GLY A 84 0.87 -7.00 1.72
N LEU A 85 0.65 -6.83 0.40
CA LEU A 85 -0.69 -6.87 -0.20
C LEU A 85 -1.22 -8.31 -0.29
N VAL A 86 -0.33 -9.28 -0.51
CA VAL A 86 -0.67 -10.70 -0.53
C VAL A 86 -0.51 -11.26 0.89
N ARG A 87 -1.63 -11.62 1.53
CA ARG A 87 -1.61 -12.19 2.90
C ARG A 87 -1.42 -13.70 2.88
N GLU A 88 -2.17 -14.40 2.04
CA GLU A 88 -2.03 -15.84 1.79
C GLU A 88 -2.57 -16.18 0.38
N GLU A 89 -1.97 -17.14 -0.34
CA GLU A 89 -2.46 -17.55 -1.67
C GLU A 89 -3.90 -18.11 -1.63
N LYS A 90 -4.36 -18.63 -0.50
CA LYS A 90 -5.71 -19.22 -0.39
C LYS A 90 -6.85 -18.20 -0.42
N ASP A 91 -6.54 -16.91 -0.37
CA ASP A 91 -7.48 -15.79 -0.27
C ASP A 91 -7.71 -15.06 -1.61
N TYR A 92 -7.10 -15.52 -2.71
CA TYR A 92 -7.38 -14.99 -4.05
C TYR A 92 -8.90 -15.03 -4.37
N GLY A 93 -9.46 -13.87 -4.66
CA GLY A 93 -10.85 -13.70 -5.11
C GLY A 93 -11.94 -13.87 -4.06
N LYS A 94 -11.61 -14.02 -2.77
CA LYS A 94 -12.60 -14.21 -1.70
C LYS A 94 -12.99 -12.92 -0.96
N ASP A 95 -12.17 -11.89 -1.07
CA ASP A 95 -12.39 -10.58 -0.45
C ASP A 95 -11.88 -9.44 -1.36
N GLN A 96 -12.00 -8.19 -0.88
CA GLN A 96 -11.56 -7.00 -1.62
C GLN A 96 -10.05 -7.01 -1.93
N HIS A 97 -9.25 -7.68 -1.10
CA HIS A 97 -7.81 -7.85 -1.33
C HIS A 97 -7.55 -8.82 -2.48
N GLY A 98 -8.23 -9.98 -2.49
CA GLY A 98 -8.11 -10.95 -3.56
C GLY A 98 -8.48 -10.39 -4.93
N ALA A 99 -9.49 -9.51 -4.99
CA ALA A 99 -9.85 -8.81 -6.23
C ALA A 99 -8.77 -7.81 -6.68
N ALA A 100 -8.18 -7.06 -5.75
CA ALA A 100 -7.08 -6.12 -6.03
C ALA A 100 -5.84 -6.84 -6.58
N VAL A 101 -5.45 -7.94 -5.95
CA VAL A 101 -4.29 -8.73 -6.38
C VAL A 101 -4.54 -9.37 -7.76
N LYS A 102 -5.74 -9.92 -7.98
CA LYS A 102 -6.09 -10.48 -9.30
C LYS A 102 -5.99 -9.41 -10.40
N TRP A 103 -6.54 -8.23 -10.15
CA TRP A 103 -6.51 -7.13 -11.11
C TRP A 103 -5.08 -6.66 -11.41
N LEU A 104 -4.23 -6.51 -10.39
CA LEU A 104 -2.82 -6.15 -10.59
C LEU A 104 -2.09 -7.19 -11.46
N LYS A 105 -2.29 -8.48 -11.21
CA LYS A 105 -1.68 -9.53 -12.05
C LYS A 105 -2.18 -9.53 -13.49
N GLU A 106 -3.43 -9.13 -13.72
CA GLU A 106 -4.06 -9.12 -15.05
C GLU A 106 -3.69 -7.89 -15.88
N TYR A 107 -3.64 -6.71 -15.25
CA TYR A 107 -3.47 -5.42 -15.94
C TYR A 107 -2.10 -4.76 -15.73
N HIS A 108 -1.39 -5.13 -14.67
CA HIS A 108 -0.08 -4.57 -14.30
C HIS A 108 0.91 -5.68 -13.89
N PRO A 109 1.18 -6.66 -14.77
CA PRO A 109 2.07 -7.78 -14.46
C PRO A 109 3.53 -7.35 -14.18
N GLU A 110 3.90 -6.11 -14.53
CA GLU A 110 5.18 -5.49 -14.19
C GLU A 110 5.35 -5.12 -12.72
N ILE A 111 4.24 -5.07 -11.96
CA ILE A 111 4.25 -4.78 -10.53
C ILE A 111 4.45 -6.09 -9.78
N ASP A 112 5.60 -6.22 -9.12
CA ASP A 112 5.93 -7.34 -8.27
C ASP A 112 5.19 -7.26 -6.94
N LEU A 113 4.61 -8.39 -6.52
CA LEU A 113 3.81 -8.49 -5.31
C LEU A 113 4.53 -9.40 -4.33
N GLN A 114 5.09 -8.80 -3.28
CA GLN A 114 5.88 -9.50 -2.27
C GLN A 114 5.13 -9.60 -0.93
N TYR A 115 5.53 -10.58 -0.12
CA TYR A 115 4.94 -10.88 1.19
C TYR A 115 5.52 -10.00 2.30
#